data_AF-A0A1Q7YHJ9-F1
#
_entry.id   AF-A0A1Q7YHJ9-F1
#
_cell.length_a   1.000
_cell.length_b   1.000
_cell.length_c   1.000
_cell.angle_alpha   90.00
_cell.angle_beta   90.00
_cell.angle_gamma   90.00
#
_symmetry.space_group_name_H-M   'P 1'
#
loop_
_entity.id
_entity.type
_entity.pdbx_description
1 polymer ?
#
loop_
_entity_poly.entity_id
_entity_poly.type
_entity_poly.pdbx_seq_one_letter_code
_entity_poly.pdbx_strand_id
1 'polypeptide(L)'
;MFCQNCGTADQAVDSYCKRCGEWLPDPKQVGRRRGGMRARTPEERNRKMRVLEALSALFSLGTFLIIMGVVTGQLEKPVLVVAADFCIVILVFQIVNFLIGRSLQTRLKRGRAEEFRTKNLIKPEEDVPQLNPADYSSFVPPASVTENTTELLESVPSAQDKRQGAK
;
A
#
# COMPACT_ATOMS: atom_id res chain seq x y z
N MET A 1 -16.72 -12.05 -14.05
CA MET A 1 -17.59 -10.87 -14.32
C MET A 1 -17.02 -10.09 -15.50
N PHE A 2 -17.80 -9.21 -16.13
CA PHE A 2 -17.32 -8.38 -17.24
C PHE A 2 -16.83 -7.01 -16.75
N CYS A 3 -15.84 -6.44 -17.42
CA CYS A 3 -15.40 -5.07 -17.18
C CYS A 3 -16.38 -4.07 -17.83
N GLN A 4 -16.89 -3.11 -17.07
CA GLN A 4 -17.83 -2.11 -17.60
C GLN A 4 -17.16 -1.10 -18.55
N ASN A 5 -15.85 -0.89 -18.42
CA ASN A 5 -15.13 0.08 -19.25
C ASN A 5 -14.71 -0.52 -20.61
N CYS A 6 -14.22 -1.76 -20.63
CA CYS A 6 -13.66 -2.38 -21.85
C CYS A 6 -14.33 -3.68 -22.29
N GLY A 7 -15.41 -4.11 -21.64
CA GLY A 7 -16.20 -5.29 -22.02
C GLY A 7 -15.51 -6.65 -21.85
N THR A 8 -14.29 -6.71 -21.30
CA THR A 8 -13.54 -7.97 -21.19
C THR A 8 -14.22 -8.92 -20.20
N ALA A 9 -14.47 -10.17 -20.60
CA ALA A 9 -15.07 -11.23 -19.79
C ALA A 9 -14.07 -11.86 -18.80
N ASP A 10 -14.53 -12.79 -17.97
CA ASP A 10 -13.72 -13.60 -17.04
C ASP A 10 -12.81 -12.83 -16.07
N GLN A 11 -13.25 -11.64 -15.66
CA GLN A 11 -12.57 -10.88 -14.62
C GLN A 11 -12.92 -11.44 -13.24
N ALA A 12 -11.92 -11.49 -12.36
CA ALA A 12 -12.08 -11.86 -10.96
C ALA A 12 -12.62 -10.68 -10.17
N VAL A 13 -13.52 -10.96 -9.23
CA VAL A 13 -14.10 -9.93 -8.36
C VAL A 13 -13.02 -9.31 -7.48
N ASP A 14 -13.11 -8.00 -7.19
CA ASP A 14 -12.21 -7.33 -6.25
C ASP A 14 -10.74 -7.34 -6.76
N SER A 15 -10.57 -7.20 -8.08
CA SER A 15 -9.29 -7.23 -8.81
C SER A 15 -9.24 -6.15 -9.91
N TYR A 16 -8.05 -5.91 -10.45
CA TYR A 16 -7.87 -5.02 -11.59
C TYR A 16 -8.22 -5.73 -12.90
N CYS A 17 -8.82 -4.99 -13.84
CA CYS A 17 -9.11 -5.51 -15.16
C CYS A 17 -7.80 -5.84 -15.89
N LYS A 18 -7.68 -7.07 -16.40
CA LYS A 18 -6.48 -7.53 -17.13
C LYS A 18 -6.18 -6.74 -18.42
N ARG A 19 -7.18 -6.04 -18.98
CA ARG A 19 -7.04 -5.31 -20.26
C ARG A 19 -6.85 -3.80 -20.09
N CYS A 20 -7.69 -3.16 -19.27
CA CYS A 20 -7.66 -1.69 -19.10
C CYS A 20 -7.08 -1.22 -17.75
N GLY A 21 -6.78 -2.13 -16.82
CA GLY A 21 -6.25 -1.77 -15.51
C GLY A 21 -7.24 -1.10 -14.56
N GLU A 22 -8.54 -1.06 -14.89
CA GLU A 22 -9.57 -0.47 -14.02
C GLU A 22 -9.83 -1.36 -12.80
N TRP A 23 -10.00 -0.76 -11.62
CA TRP A 23 -10.36 -1.51 -10.41
C TRP A 23 -11.81 -1.95 -10.45
N LEU A 24 -12.07 -3.26 -10.29
CA LEU A 24 -13.41 -3.81 -10.34
C LEU A 24 -13.88 -4.29 -8.95
N PRO A 25 -14.69 -3.49 -8.22
CA PRO A 25 -15.17 -3.85 -6.89
C PRO A 25 -16.26 -4.93 -6.94
N ASP A 26 -16.43 -5.69 -5.85
CA ASP A 26 -17.50 -6.69 -5.74
C ASP A 26 -18.91 -6.07 -5.76
N PRO A 27 -19.72 -6.28 -6.83
CA PRO A 27 -21.04 -5.65 -6.95
C PRO A 27 -22.01 -6.12 -5.86
N LYS A 28 -21.81 -7.32 -5.29
CA LYS A 28 -22.65 -7.83 -4.18
C LYS A 28 -22.40 -7.08 -2.87
N GLN A 29 -21.30 -6.32 -2.79
CA GLN A 29 -20.86 -5.66 -1.58
C GLN A 29 -20.91 -4.15 -1.63
N VAL A 30 -20.97 -3.54 -2.82
CA VAL A 30 -21.04 -2.07 -3.00
C VAL A 30 -22.27 -1.45 -2.30
N GLY A 31 -23.36 -2.21 -2.08
CA GLY A 31 -24.59 -1.72 -1.43
C GLY A 31 -24.69 -1.90 0.10
N ARG A 32 -23.74 -2.55 0.79
CA ARG A 32 -23.82 -2.72 2.27
C ARG A 32 -23.17 -1.54 3.01
N ARG A 33 -23.55 -1.27 4.27
CA ARG A 33 -22.97 -0.19 5.13
C ARG A 33 -21.43 -0.17 5.21
N ARG A 34 -20.74 -1.28 4.90
CA ARG A 34 -19.25 -1.39 4.81
C ARG A 34 -18.70 -1.35 3.37
N GLY A 35 -19.58 -1.31 2.36
CA GLY A 35 -19.29 -1.37 0.93
C GLY A 35 -18.69 -0.10 0.34
N GLY A 36 -19.03 1.08 0.88
CA GLY A 36 -18.49 2.35 0.41
C GLY A 36 -16.96 2.49 0.58
N MET A 37 -16.39 1.89 1.63
CA MET A 37 -14.92 1.79 1.76
C MET A 37 -14.29 0.74 0.85
N ARG A 38 -15.08 -0.24 0.37
CA ARG A 38 -14.63 -1.34 -0.48
C ARG A 38 -14.69 -1.00 -1.98
N ALA A 39 -15.51 -0.01 -2.34
CA ALA A 39 -15.50 0.60 -3.66
C ALA A 39 -14.24 1.45 -3.94
N ARG A 40 -13.49 1.83 -2.90
CA ARG A 40 -12.23 2.55 -3.06
C ARG A 40 -11.15 1.66 -3.64
N THR A 41 -10.29 2.25 -4.47
CA THR A 41 -9.10 1.58 -4.99
C THR A 41 -8.20 1.15 -3.83
N PRO A 42 -7.50 0.01 -3.96
CA PRO A 42 -6.59 -0.47 -2.91
C PRO A 42 -5.48 0.54 -2.62
N GLU A 43 -5.09 1.35 -3.60
CA GLU A 43 -4.12 2.45 -3.43
C GLU A 43 -4.60 3.52 -2.46
N GLU A 44 -5.84 4.01 -2.63
CA GLU A 44 -6.39 5.03 -1.75
C GLU A 44 -6.53 4.51 -0.31
N ARG A 45 -6.86 3.22 -0.16
CA ARG A 45 -6.89 2.55 1.14
C ARG A 45 -5.50 2.46 1.78
N ASN A 46 -4.49 2.05 1.01
CA ASN A 46 -3.11 1.96 1.49
C ASN A 46 -2.54 3.34 1.88
N ARG A 47 -2.90 4.39 1.15
CA ARG A 47 -2.50 5.76 1.51
C ARG A 47 -3.11 6.20 2.84
N LYS A 48 -4.41 5.98 3.04
CA LYS A 48 -5.09 6.33 4.30
C LYS A 48 -4.58 5.51 5.48
N MET A 49 -4.29 4.22 5.27
CA MET A 49 -3.73 3.36 6.30
C MET A 49 -2.34 3.86 6.74
N ARG A 50 -1.46 4.24 5.80
CA ARG A 50 -0.15 4.83 6.12
C ARG A 50 -0.27 6.14 6.91
N VAL A 51 -1.25 7.00 6.56
CA VAL A 51 -1.48 8.24 7.30
C VAL A 51 -1.94 7.96 8.73
N LEU A 52 -2.87 7.01 8.93
CA LEU A 52 -3.32 6.61 10.27
C LEU A 52 -2.19 6.01 11.10
N GLU A 53 -1.32 5.22 10.47
CA GLU A 53 -0.14 4.64 11.11
C GLU A 53 0.85 5.73 11.55
N ALA A 54 1.17 6.67 10.67
CA ALA A 54 2.04 7.81 10.99
C ALA A 54 1.47 8.66 12.13
N LEU A 55 0.16 8.95 12.11
CA LEU A 55 -0.50 9.67 13.20
C LEU A 55 -0.42 8.89 14.51
N SER A 56 -0.65 7.58 14.49
CA SER A 56 -0.53 6.73 15.70
C SER A 56 0.89 6.72 16.27
N ALA A 57 1.92 6.75 15.42
CA ALA A 57 3.31 6.85 15.84
C ALA A 57 3.61 8.20 16.51
N LEU A 58 3.10 9.30 15.96
CA LEU A 58 3.23 10.63 16.55
C LEU A 58 2.54 10.72 17.92
N PHE A 59 1.31 10.20 18.04
CA PHE A 59 0.62 10.16 19.33
C PHE A 59 1.37 9.29 20.35
N SER A 60 1.91 8.14 19.92
CA SER A 60 2.71 7.27 20.78
C SER A 60 3.96 7.99 21.31
N LEU A 61 4.70 8.67 20.42
CA LEU A 61 5.86 9.48 20.79
C LEU A 61 5.48 10.60 21.78
N GLY A 62 4.41 11.33 21.50
CA GLY A 62 3.93 12.40 22.39
C GLY A 62 3.55 11.87 23.77
N THR A 63 2.87 10.72 23.81
CA THR A 63 2.49 10.06 25.08
C THR A 63 3.71 9.64 25.88
N PHE A 64 4.74 9.09 25.20
CA PHE A 64 6.01 8.75 25.83
C PHE A 64 6.70 9.98 26.45
N LEU A 65 6.75 11.10 25.72
CA LEU A 65 7.34 12.34 26.24
C LEU A 65 6.59 12.88 27.46
N ILE A 66 5.25 12.80 27.46
CA ILE A 66 4.43 13.21 28.62
C ILE A 66 4.77 12.34 29.83
N ILE A 67 4.80 11.01 29.67
CA ILE A 67 5.13 10.08 30.76
C ILE A 67 6.53 10.37 31.30
N MET A 68 7.52 10.57 30.42
CA MET A 68 8.88 10.92 30.82
C MET A 68 8.95 12.26 31.56
N GLY A 69 8.19 13.26 31.13
CA GLY A 69 8.10 14.55 31.83
C GLY A 69 7.53 14.43 33.24
N VAL A 70 6.54 13.55 33.44
CA VAL A 70 6.00 13.28 34.80
C VAL A 70 7.02 12.51 35.66
N VAL A 71 7.68 11.49 35.09
CA VAL A 71 8.68 10.68 35.81
C VAL A 71 9.90 11.50 36.23
N THR A 72 10.33 12.44 35.39
CA THR A 72 11.44 13.37 35.70
C THR A 72 11.03 14.53 36.62
N GLY A 73 9.75 14.62 37.00
CA GLY A 73 9.23 15.67 37.88
C GLY A 73 9.04 17.03 37.20
N GLN A 74 9.13 17.10 35.86
CA GLN A 74 8.88 18.33 35.11
C GLN A 74 7.39 18.61 34.86
N LEU A 75 6.55 17.58 34.95
CA LEU A 75 5.10 17.68 34.77
C LEU A 75 4.35 17.17 36.01
N GLU A 76 3.17 17.72 36.25
CA GLU A 76 2.32 17.31 37.37
C GLU A 76 1.66 15.94 37.11
N LYS A 77 1.43 15.18 38.18
CA LYS A 77 0.76 13.87 38.13
C LYS A 77 -0.61 13.83 37.43
N PRO A 78 -1.51 14.84 37.52
CA PRO A 78 -2.78 14.81 36.77
C PRO A 78 -2.60 14.73 35.24
N VAL A 79 -1.46 15.17 34.69
CA VAL A 79 -1.17 15.08 33.25
C VAL A 79 -1.09 13.61 32.77
N LEU A 80 -0.85 12.67 33.69
CA LEU A 80 -0.82 11.24 33.39
C LEU A 80 -2.20 10.68 32.99
N VAL A 81 -3.30 11.34 33.39
CA VAL A 81 -4.66 11.00 32.93
C VAL A 81 -4.80 11.30 31.44
N VAL A 82 -4.28 12.45 30.99
CA VAL A 82 -4.27 12.81 29.56
C VAL A 82 -3.43 11.81 28.75
N ALA A 83 -2.29 11.39 29.28
CA ALA A 83 -1.47 10.34 28.66
C ALA A 83 -2.23 9.01 28.53
N ALA A 84 -3.00 8.63 29.56
CA ALA A 84 -3.83 7.43 29.54
C ALA A 84 -4.94 7.53 28.47
N ASP A 85 -5.58 8.69 28.31
CA ASP A 85 -6.57 8.92 27.26
C ASP A 85 -5.98 8.73 25.86
N PHE A 86 -4.78 9.27 25.61
CA PHE A 86 -4.06 9.06 24.35
C PHE A 86 -3.74 7.58 24.11
N CYS A 87 -3.29 6.85 25.13
CA CYS A 87 -3.06 5.40 25.03
C CYS A 87 -4.32 4.63 24.62
N ILE A 88 -5.49 4.98 25.17
CA ILE A 88 -6.77 4.35 24.81
C ILE A 88 -7.11 4.63 23.34
N VAL A 89 -6.95 5.87 22.90
CA VAL A 89 -7.20 6.26 21.50
C VAL A 89 -6.27 5.50 20.54
N ILE A 90 -4.97 5.41 20.85
CA ILE A 90 -4.00 4.65 20.07
C ILE A 90 -4.40 3.17 20.01
N LEU A 91 -4.81 2.57 21.14
CA LEU A 91 -5.23 1.17 21.21
C LEU A 91 -6.44 0.91 20.30
N VAL A 92 -7.43 1.79 20.29
CA VAL A 92 -8.57 1.69 19.37
C VAL A 92 -8.12 1.74 17.92
N PHE A 93 -7.20 2.66 17.56
CA PHE A 93 -6.65 2.72 16.20
C PHE A 93 -5.91 1.45 15.81
N GLN A 94 -5.10 0.89 16.72
CA GLN A 94 -4.37 -0.35 16.48
C GLN A 94 -5.33 -1.54 16.25
N ILE A 95 -6.42 -1.64 17.01
CA ILE A 95 -7.45 -2.67 16.79
C ILE A 95 -8.07 -2.52 15.40
N VAL A 96 -8.43 -1.31 14.98
CA VAL A 96 -9.02 -1.06 13.66
C VAL A 96 -8.04 -1.45 12.55
N ASN A 97 -6.77 -1.04 12.66
CA ASN A 97 -5.71 -1.39 11.72
C ASN A 97 -5.48 -2.91 11.65
N PHE A 98 -5.49 -3.58 12.80
CA PHE A 98 -5.35 -5.04 12.88
C PHE A 98 -6.52 -5.77 12.20
N LEU A 99 -7.76 -5.35 12.44
CA LEU A 99 -8.94 -5.93 11.79
C LEU A 99 -8.90 -5.74 10.26
N ILE A 100 -8.45 -4.56 9.81
CA ILE A 100 -8.23 -4.26 8.40
C ILE A 100 -7.16 -5.20 7.82
N GLY A 101 -5.99 -5.32 8.47
CA GLY A 101 -4.91 -6.19 8.04
C GLY A 101 -5.35 -7.66 7.96
N ARG A 102 -6.07 -8.14 8.97
CA ARG A 102 -6.63 -9.51 8.99
C ARG A 102 -7.62 -9.75 7.86
N SER A 103 -8.43 -8.75 7.51
CA SER A 103 -9.35 -8.84 6.37
C SER A 103 -8.61 -8.98 5.04
N LEU A 104 -7.49 -8.27 4.86
CA LEU A 104 -6.66 -8.33 3.66
C LEU A 104 -5.97 -9.69 3.55
N GLN A 105 -5.39 -10.18 4.65
CA GLN A 105 -4.75 -11.50 4.70
C GLN A 105 -5.73 -12.63 4.39
N THR A 106 -6.97 -12.52 4.87
CA THR A 106 -8.04 -13.49 4.55
C THR A 106 -8.37 -13.47 3.06
N ARG A 107 -8.39 -12.29 2.42
CA ARG A 107 -8.60 -12.17 0.96
C ARG A 107 -7.47 -12.80 0.16
N LEU A 108 -6.22 -12.53 0.53
CA LEU A 108 -5.06 -13.12 -0.13
C LEU A 108 -5.06 -14.65 -0.05
N LYS A 109 -5.42 -15.21 1.11
CA LYS A 109 -5.57 -16.66 1.28
C LYS A 109 -6.67 -17.24 0.39
N ARG A 110 -7.80 -16.54 0.24
CA ARG A 110 -8.90 -16.95 -0.67
C ARG A 110 -8.47 -16.89 -2.14
N GLY A 111 -7.81 -15.82 -2.56
CA GLY A 111 -7.30 -15.69 -3.92
C GLY A 111 -6.30 -16.80 -4.28
N ARG A 112 -5.37 -17.11 -3.35
CA ARG A 112 -4.41 -18.22 -3.54
C ARG A 112 -5.10 -19.59 -3.60
N ALA A 113 -6.13 -19.82 -2.78
CA ALA A 113 -6.88 -21.08 -2.80
C ALA A 113 -7.69 -21.26 -4.09
N GLU A 114 -8.28 -20.19 -4.62
CA GLU A 114 -8.97 -20.22 -5.92
C GLU A 114 -8.01 -20.42 -7.10
N GLU A 115 -6.84 -19.78 -7.07
CA GLU A 115 -5.79 -20.00 -8.08
C GLU A 115 -5.32 -21.46 -8.09
N PHE A 116 -5.08 -22.04 -6.91
CA PHE A 116 -4.70 -23.44 -6.76
C PHE A 116 -5.81 -24.39 -7.25
N ARG A 117 -7.07 -24.09 -6.95
CA ARG A 117 -8.22 -24.88 -7.41
C ARG A 117 -8.40 -24.81 -8.93
N THR A 118 -8.17 -23.64 -9.53
CA THR A 118 -8.24 -23.44 -10.98
C THR A 118 -7.12 -24.21 -11.69
N LYS A 119 -5.89 -24.17 -11.16
CA LYS A 119 -4.74 -24.93 -11.69
C LYS A 119 -4.93 -26.45 -11.61
N ASN A 120 -5.63 -26.96 -10.60
CA ASN A 120 -5.88 -28.40 -10.44
C ASN A 120 -7.14 -28.92 -11.16
N LEU A 121 -8.07 -28.03 -11.55
CA LEU A 121 -9.26 -28.38 -12.32
C LEU A 121 -9.04 -28.30 -13.83
N ILE A 122 -8.04 -27.52 -14.28
CA ILE A 122 -7.56 -27.57 -15.65
C ILE A 122 -6.68 -28.83 -15.78
N LYS A 123 -7.31 -29.94 -16.16
CA LYS A 123 -6.64 -31.08 -16.79
C LYS A 123 -5.77 -30.51 -17.94
N PRO A 124 -4.55 -31.03 -18.22
CA PRO A 124 -3.76 -30.57 -19.36
C PRO A 124 -4.48 -31.02 -20.64
N GLU A 125 -5.45 -30.22 -21.08
CA GLU A 125 -6.16 -30.39 -22.33
C GLU A 125 -5.42 -29.54 -23.36
N GLU A 126 -4.71 -30.27 -24.21
CA GLU A 126 -4.10 -29.92 -25.50
C GLU A 126 -3.40 -28.56 -25.63
N ASP A 127 -2.14 -28.70 -26.04
CA ASP A 127 -1.21 -27.72 -26.58
C ASP A 127 -1.85 -26.88 -27.70
N VAL A 128 -2.72 -25.94 -27.35
CA VAL A 128 -3.13 -24.87 -28.26
C VAL A 128 -2.01 -23.82 -28.19
N PRO A 129 -1.26 -23.58 -29.27
CA PRO A 129 -0.07 -22.73 -29.22
C PRO A 129 -0.45 -21.30 -28.83
N GLN A 130 -0.24 -20.97 -27.56
CA GLN A 130 -0.34 -19.62 -27.03
C GLN A 130 0.95 -18.87 -27.35
N LEU A 131 0.90 -18.10 -28.43
CA LEU A 131 1.85 -17.05 -28.81
C LEU A 131 3.26 -17.56 -29.14
N ASN A 132 3.89 -16.94 -30.15
CA ASN A 132 5.30 -17.18 -30.43
C ASN A 132 6.12 -16.87 -29.17
N PRO A 133 7.13 -17.70 -28.83
CA PRO A 133 8.04 -17.39 -27.73
C PRO A 133 8.59 -15.98 -27.95
N ALA A 134 8.52 -15.15 -26.91
CA ALA A 134 9.08 -13.81 -26.97
C ALA A 134 10.55 -13.93 -27.39
N ASP A 135 10.91 -13.22 -28.47
CA ASP A 135 12.25 -13.26 -29.01
C ASP A 135 13.20 -12.49 -28.08
N TYR A 136 13.90 -13.23 -27.23
CA TYR A 136 14.88 -12.66 -26.30
C TYR A 136 16.23 -12.38 -26.96
N SER A 137 16.40 -12.62 -28.27
CA SER A 137 17.68 -12.39 -28.96
C SER A 137 18.10 -10.92 -29.02
N SER A 138 17.16 -10.00 -28.77
CA SER A 138 17.41 -8.56 -28.67
C SER A 138 17.66 -8.06 -27.24
N PHE A 139 17.54 -8.93 -26.23
CA PHE A 139 17.90 -8.56 -24.86
C PHE A 139 19.42 -8.61 -24.70
N VAL A 140 20.04 -7.45 -24.80
CA VAL A 140 21.36 -7.22 -24.20
C VAL A 140 21.18 -7.48 -22.70
N PRO A 141 21.91 -8.44 -22.09
CA PRO A 141 21.85 -8.63 -20.65
C PRO A 141 22.19 -7.30 -19.98
N PRO A 142 21.26 -6.67 -19.22
CA PRO A 142 21.65 -5.51 -18.45
C PRO A 142 22.73 -5.99 -17.50
N ALA A 143 23.92 -5.39 -17.58
CA ALA A 143 24.91 -5.52 -16.52
C ALA A 143 24.17 -5.31 -15.20
N SER A 144 24.34 -6.24 -14.26
CA SER A 144 23.64 -6.22 -12.98
C SER A 144 23.88 -4.88 -12.29
N VAL A 145 22.97 -3.92 -12.48
CA VAL A 145 22.90 -2.68 -11.69
C VAL A 145 22.08 -3.02 -10.45
N THR A 146 22.60 -3.94 -9.66
CA THR A 146 22.15 -4.19 -8.31
C THR A 146 23.13 -3.49 -7.38
N GLU A 147 22.60 -2.54 -6.62
CA GLU A 147 23.09 -2.14 -5.29
C GLU A 147 24.15 -1.03 -5.14
N ASN A 148 24.21 0.02 -5.99
CA ASN A 148 25.07 1.18 -5.64
C ASN A 148 24.75 2.58 -6.23
N THR A 149 23.47 2.95 -6.41
CA THR A 149 23.12 4.30 -6.94
C THR A 149 22.24 5.17 -6.03
N THR A 150 22.30 4.98 -4.71
CA THR A 150 21.61 5.86 -3.73
C THR A 150 22.52 6.78 -2.91
N GLU A 151 23.76 7.03 -3.32
CA GLU A 151 24.55 8.12 -2.74
C GLU A 151 25.17 9.01 -3.82
N LEU A 152 25.18 10.32 -3.51
CA LEU A 152 25.64 11.48 -4.29
C LEU A 152 24.66 12.07 -5.31
N LEU A 153 23.62 12.73 -4.79
CA LEU A 153 23.13 13.97 -5.39
C LEU A 153 24.23 15.04 -5.24
N GLU A 154 25.02 15.24 -6.28
CA GLU A 154 25.95 16.35 -6.38
C GLU A 154 25.15 17.67 -6.34
N SER A 155 25.49 18.55 -5.40
CA SER A 155 24.78 19.81 -5.18
C SER A 155 24.88 20.71 -6.40
N VAL A 156 23.73 21.20 -6.86
CA VAL A 156 23.60 22.21 -7.93
C VAL A 156 24.42 23.46 -7.58
N PRO A 157 25.38 23.89 -8.43
CA PRO A 157 26.05 25.17 -8.23
C PRO A 157 25.05 26.31 -8.51
N SER A 158 24.68 27.06 -7.47
CA SER A 158 23.97 28.34 -7.61
C SER A 158 24.88 29.35 -8.31
N ALA A 159 24.57 29.68 -9.56
CA ALA A 159 25.21 30.76 -10.30
C ALA A 159 24.66 32.13 -9.84
N GLN A 160 25.00 32.53 -8.62
CA GLN A 160 25.10 33.93 -8.22
C GLN A 160 26.58 34.26 -8.03
N ASP A 161 27.35 34.41 -9.12
CA ASP A 161 28.53 35.28 -9.08
C ASP A 161 29.10 35.56 -10.49
N LYS A 162 28.52 36.52 -11.21
CA LYS A 162 29.20 37.23 -12.31
C LYS A 162 28.70 38.68 -12.40
N ARG A 163 29.07 39.49 -11.41
CA ARG A 163 29.20 40.94 -11.56
C ARG A 163 30.55 41.37 -10.99
N GLN A 164 31.60 41.27 -11.81
CA GLN A 164 32.78 42.11 -11.74
C GLN A 164 33.68 41.83 -12.95
N GLY A 165 34.01 42.86 -13.73
CA GLY A 165 34.98 42.76 -14.81
C GLY A 165 34.64 43.59 -16.05
N ALA A 166 34.44 44.90 -15.86
CA ALA A 166 34.56 45.87 -16.95
C ALA A 166 36.05 46.22 -17.13
N LYS A 167 36.56 46.05 -18.34
CA LYS A 167 37.57 46.90 -18.97
C LYS A 167 37.62 46.62 -20.47
#